data_AF-A0A9J7M3K9-F1
#
_entry.id   AF-A0A9J7M3K9-F1
#
_cell.length_a   1.000
_cell.length_b   1.000
_cell.length_c   1.000
_cell.angle_alpha   90.00
_cell.angle_beta   90.00
_cell.angle_gamma   90.00
#
_symmetry.space_group_name_H-M   'P 1'
#
loop_
_entity.id
_entity.type
_entity.pdbx_description
1 polymer ?
#
loop_
_entity_poly.entity_id
_entity_poly.type
_entity_poly.pdbx_seq_one_letter_code
_entity_poly.pdbx_strand_id
1 'polypeptide(L)'
;MEARTVWLCLSLLRVTWVLLPQSGYIHPDEFFQSPEVMAGKVLDYKVHLTWEWDEDFPARSPVFPFLTSGIPFLVLKAMNYLGLLPDSIGAYSLLVAPRLWTTFLSFCIDFCLYKICSSVKTKWMGLEMDAFRCMAVYSASYVTLVFFTRTFSNILETVLFVVIIGLVIDSIKGGDPENGSDIVGNRYLSKSHSVLLSVLIVVGFFNRPNFPAFAFVPMLYWAFYPVGQSKGLWLKMAILKCLQLVPGAIVTFVIFVACDSIYFGSLEVHSLSLDTFLHSPSGFVRNLTVTPLNLLSYNFDKSKLEQHGLHPRVTHLLVNTPLLFGVLAILAFFDIPRLVLKIFSCLKHGGNATEIESRIGHGKGWTVAKFWSPKDMF
;
A
#
# COMPACT_ATOMS: atom_id res chain seq x y z
N MET A 1 6.52 30.52 -7.27
CA MET A 1 6.16 30.09 -5.90
C MET A 1 7.11 28.97 -5.51
N GLU A 2 7.70 29.00 -4.32
CA GLU A 2 8.57 27.90 -3.88
C GLU A 2 7.75 26.61 -3.68
N ALA A 3 8.35 25.44 -3.98
CA ALA A 3 7.67 24.15 -3.89
C ALA A 3 7.14 23.87 -2.48
N ARG A 4 7.84 24.36 -1.45
CA ARG A 4 7.41 24.32 -0.04
C ARG A 4 6.10 25.04 0.19
N THR A 5 5.97 26.27 -0.32
CA THR A 5 4.75 27.06 -0.21
C THR A 5 3.59 26.36 -0.91
N VAL A 6 3.80 25.82 -2.10
CA VAL A 6 2.78 25.06 -2.83
C VAL A 6 2.31 23.86 -2.03
N TRP A 7 3.24 23.07 -1.49
CA TRP A 7 2.90 21.92 -0.65
C TRP A 7 2.13 22.33 0.62
N LEU A 8 2.55 23.39 1.30
CA LEU A 8 1.85 23.91 2.49
C LEU A 8 0.41 24.36 2.16
N CYS A 9 0.23 25.13 1.07
CA CYS A 9 -1.09 25.57 0.63
C CYS A 9 -1.99 24.37 0.30
N LEU A 10 -1.46 23.36 -0.41
CA LEU A 10 -2.22 22.15 -0.74
C LEU A 10 -2.51 21.28 0.49
N SER A 11 -1.63 21.28 1.50
CA SER A 11 -1.84 20.58 2.76
C SER A 11 -2.95 21.23 3.58
N LEU A 12 -2.98 22.57 3.64
CA LEU A 12 -4.07 23.33 4.26
C LEU A 12 -5.38 23.11 3.51
N LEU A 13 -5.34 23.12 2.17
CA LEU A 13 -6.50 22.78 1.35
C LEU A 13 -7.00 21.38 1.68
N ARG A 14 -6.12 20.37 1.77
CA ARG A 14 -6.47 18.98 2.09
C ARG A 14 -7.23 18.86 3.43
N VAL A 15 -6.79 19.56 4.46
CA VAL A 15 -7.46 19.55 5.79
C VAL A 15 -8.78 20.32 5.76
N THR A 16 -8.79 21.52 5.19
CA THR A 16 -10.00 22.36 5.12
C THR A 16 -11.08 21.74 4.25
N TRP A 17 -10.69 21.00 3.21
CA TRP A 17 -11.58 20.28 2.31
C TRP A 17 -12.47 19.26 3.03
N VAL A 18 -11.97 18.66 4.11
CA VAL A 18 -12.71 17.67 4.92
C VAL A 18 -13.81 18.29 5.77
N LEU A 19 -13.59 19.52 6.24
CA LEU A 19 -14.52 20.24 7.12
C LEU A 19 -15.76 20.74 6.37
N LEU A 20 -15.66 20.85 5.04
CA LEU A 20 -16.80 21.27 4.23
C LEU A 20 -17.73 20.06 4.00
N PRO A 21 -19.05 20.22 4.21
CA PRO A 21 -20.02 19.20 3.84
C PRO A 21 -20.01 19.03 2.31
N GLN A 22 -19.34 17.98 1.84
CA GLN A 22 -19.25 17.66 0.43
C GLN A 22 -20.56 17.02 -0.02
N SER A 23 -21.36 17.77 -0.79
CA SER A 23 -22.62 17.30 -1.40
C SER A 23 -22.41 16.46 -2.67
N GLY A 24 -21.16 16.27 -3.11
CA GLY A 24 -20.79 15.63 -4.38
C GLY A 24 -19.95 14.35 -4.26
N TYR A 25 -20.24 13.43 -5.18
CA TYR A 25 -19.72 12.07 -5.39
C TYR A 25 -19.83 11.15 -4.16
N ILE A 26 -20.88 10.34 -4.15
CA ILE A 26 -21.15 9.30 -3.15
C ILE A 26 -20.68 7.99 -3.76
N HIS A 27 -19.47 7.56 -3.43
CA HIS A 27 -19.15 6.15 -3.60
C HIS A 27 -19.72 5.41 -2.37
N PRO A 28 -20.60 4.42 -2.54
CA PRO A 28 -21.23 3.74 -1.41
C PRO A 28 -20.19 3.16 -0.43
N ASP A 29 -19.07 2.69 -0.96
CA ASP A 29 -17.93 2.18 -0.19
C ASP A 29 -17.42 3.12 0.90
N GLU A 30 -17.49 4.45 0.71
CA GLU A 30 -17.03 5.40 1.72
C GLU A 30 -17.77 5.20 3.05
N PHE A 31 -19.05 4.83 2.99
CA PHE A 31 -19.94 4.68 4.15
C PHE A 31 -20.12 3.21 4.53
N PHE A 32 -20.55 2.39 3.59
CA PHE A 32 -21.04 1.03 3.86
C PHE A 32 -19.93 0.01 4.11
N GLN A 33 -18.69 0.30 3.70
CA GLN A 33 -17.56 -0.60 3.95
C GLN A 33 -16.78 -0.26 5.22
N SER A 34 -16.98 0.90 5.83
CA SER A 34 -16.14 1.35 6.94
C SER A 34 -16.91 2.07 8.06
N PRO A 35 -17.36 3.33 7.92
CA PRO A 35 -18.12 4.04 8.95
C PRO A 35 -19.37 3.30 9.41
N GLU A 36 -20.22 2.82 8.51
CA GLU A 36 -21.51 2.20 8.86
C GLU A 36 -21.29 0.96 9.75
N VAL A 37 -20.38 0.09 9.37
CA VAL A 37 -20.04 -1.15 10.10
C VAL A 37 -19.50 -0.82 11.50
N MET A 38 -18.63 0.18 11.59
CA MET A 38 -18.02 0.57 12.86
C MET A 38 -18.96 1.38 13.74
N ALA A 39 -19.90 2.13 13.19
CA ALA A 39 -20.93 2.83 13.95
C ALA A 39 -21.79 1.83 14.72
N GLY A 40 -22.18 0.72 14.09
CA GLY A 40 -22.91 -0.36 14.75
C GLY A 40 -22.08 -1.02 15.84
N LYS A 41 -20.82 -1.38 15.57
CA LYS A 41 -19.98 -2.12 16.53
C LYS A 41 -19.44 -1.26 17.68
N VAL A 42 -19.13 0.03 17.46
CA VAL A 42 -18.48 0.90 18.45
C VAL A 42 -19.48 1.77 19.22
N LEU A 43 -20.48 2.31 18.52
CA LEU A 43 -21.44 3.27 19.06
C LEU A 43 -22.82 2.65 19.34
N ASP A 44 -23.01 1.37 19.00
CA ASP A 44 -24.28 0.64 19.16
C ASP A 44 -25.45 1.28 18.38
N TYR A 45 -25.13 1.82 17.19
CA TYR A 45 -26.15 2.39 16.30
C TYR A 45 -26.80 1.32 15.44
N LYS A 46 -28.05 1.57 15.06
CA LYS A 46 -28.74 0.74 14.08
C LYS A 46 -28.15 1.01 12.70
N VAL A 47 -27.59 -0.03 12.09
CA VAL A 47 -26.84 0.07 10.84
C VAL A 47 -27.29 -0.95 9.80
N HIS A 48 -26.99 -0.68 8.54
CA HIS A 48 -27.22 -1.60 7.42
C HIS A 48 -25.89 -2.21 6.95
N LEU A 49 -25.70 -3.50 7.27
CA LEU A 49 -24.53 -4.26 6.81
C LEU A 49 -24.76 -4.77 5.38
N THR A 50 -23.75 -4.59 4.53
CA THR A 50 -23.73 -5.13 3.17
C THR A 50 -23.32 -6.60 3.16
N TRP A 51 -23.50 -7.26 2.01
CA TRP A 51 -23.14 -8.66 1.78
C TRP A 51 -21.68 -9.00 2.12
N GLU A 52 -20.75 -8.03 2.13
CA GLU A 52 -19.34 -8.27 2.48
C GLU A 52 -19.14 -8.66 3.96
N TRP A 53 -20.13 -8.35 4.78
CA TRP A 53 -20.18 -8.57 6.23
C TRP A 53 -21.11 -9.71 6.64
N ASP A 54 -21.60 -10.48 5.68
CA ASP A 54 -22.44 -11.65 5.94
C ASP A 54 -21.63 -12.75 6.67
N GLU A 55 -22.25 -13.38 7.66
CA GLU A 55 -21.65 -14.48 8.42
C GLU A 55 -21.54 -15.75 7.57
N ASP A 56 -22.44 -15.94 6.60
CA ASP A 56 -22.42 -17.09 5.68
C ASP A 56 -21.29 -16.97 4.65
N PHE A 57 -20.92 -15.74 4.28
CA PHE A 57 -19.87 -15.46 3.30
C PHE A 57 -19.00 -14.26 3.70
N PRO A 58 -18.15 -14.42 4.71
CA PRO A 58 -17.33 -13.33 5.22
C PRO A 58 -16.25 -12.93 4.20
N ALA A 59 -16.40 -11.74 3.61
CA ALA A 59 -15.58 -11.30 2.48
C ALA A 59 -14.62 -10.15 2.81
N ARG A 60 -14.76 -9.51 3.97
CA ARG A 60 -13.93 -8.37 4.36
C ARG A 60 -13.45 -8.47 5.80
N SER A 61 -12.16 -8.22 6.01
CA SER A 61 -11.61 -8.18 7.36
C SER A 61 -12.10 -6.92 8.11
N PRO A 62 -12.61 -7.04 9.35
CA PRO A 62 -13.09 -5.94 10.17
C PRO A 62 -11.96 -5.00 10.65
N VAL A 63 -10.70 -5.44 10.57
CA VAL A 63 -9.54 -4.71 11.09
C VAL A 63 -9.37 -3.36 10.38
N PHE A 64 -9.56 -3.28 9.06
CA PHE A 64 -9.31 -2.05 8.30
C PHE A 64 -10.40 -0.98 8.48
N PRO A 65 -11.69 -1.33 8.49
CA PRO A 65 -12.74 -0.43 8.97
C PRO A 65 -12.51 0.06 10.39
N PHE A 66 -12.06 -0.82 11.28
CA PHE A 66 -11.72 -0.44 12.65
C PHE A 66 -10.59 0.59 12.68
N LEU A 67 -9.52 0.38 11.91
CA LEU A 67 -8.41 1.31 11.81
C LEU A 67 -8.79 2.67 11.21
N THR A 68 -9.72 2.72 10.27
CA THR A 68 -10.09 3.97 9.55
C THR A 68 -11.22 4.73 10.20
N SER A 69 -12.22 4.03 10.74
CA SER A 69 -13.46 4.62 11.28
C SER A 69 -13.73 4.23 12.73
N GLY A 70 -13.36 3.02 13.14
CA GLY A 70 -13.54 2.54 14.52
C GLY A 70 -12.72 3.34 15.54
N ILE A 71 -11.43 3.57 15.29
CA ILE A 71 -10.56 4.39 16.15
C ILE A 71 -11.13 5.81 16.32
N PRO A 72 -11.47 6.55 15.23
CA PRO A 72 -12.15 7.84 15.34
C PRO A 72 -13.43 7.81 16.19
N PHE A 73 -14.26 6.77 16.04
CA PHE A 73 -15.49 6.64 16.83
C PHE A 73 -15.22 6.32 18.29
N LEU A 74 -14.18 5.56 18.62
CA LEU A 74 -13.75 5.36 20.01
C LEU A 74 -13.31 6.68 20.65
N VAL A 75 -12.56 7.51 19.90
CA VAL A 75 -12.17 8.85 20.37
C VAL A 75 -13.40 9.73 20.58
N LEU A 76 -14.35 9.76 19.64
CA LEU A 76 -15.60 10.51 19.81
C LEU A 76 -16.42 10.02 21.01
N LYS A 77 -16.53 8.70 21.20
CA LYS A 77 -17.22 8.09 22.35
C LYS A 77 -16.56 8.49 23.67
N ALA A 78 -15.23 8.48 23.73
CA ALA A 78 -14.48 8.92 24.90
C ALA A 78 -14.66 10.42 25.17
N MET A 79 -14.61 11.27 24.15
CA MET A 79 -14.86 12.71 24.28
C MET A 79 -16.28 13.01 24.76
N ASN A 80 -17.28 12.26 24.28
CA ASN A 80 -18.66 12.37 24.74
C ASN A 80 -18.80 11.99 26.22
N TYR A 81 -18.15 10.89 26.64
CA TYR A 81 -18.13 10.46 28.04
C TYR A 81 -17.47 11.50 28.97
N LEU A 82 -16.46 12.23 28.47
CA LEU A 82 -15.79 13.31 29.20
C LEU A 82 -16.59 14.63 29.22
N GLY A 83 -17.76 14.70 28.57
CA GLY A 83 -18.58 15.91 28.50
C GLY A 83 -18.01 17.01 27.60
N LEU A 84 -17.09 16.68 26.68
CA LEU A 84 -16.49 17.64 25.74
C LEU A 84 -17.33 17.85 24.47
N LEU A 85 -18.33 16.99 24.25
CA LEU A 85 -19.24 17.03 23.11
C LEU A 85 -20.69 17.20 23.61
N PRO A 86 -21.61 17.67 22.75
CA PRO A 86 -23.04 17.68 23.04
C PRO A 86 -23.55 16.26 23.34
N ASP A 87 -24.68 16.15 24.06
CA ASP A 87 -25.24 14.88 24.57
C ASP A 87 -25.35 13.74 23.53
N SER A 88 -25.46 14.07 22.23
CA SER A 88 -25.44 13.12 21.12
C SER A 88 -24.36 13.46 20.10
N ILE A 89 -23.63 12.43 19.65
CA ILE A 89 -22.68 12.54 18.54
C ILE A 89 -23.47 12.80 17.24
N GLY A 90 -23.39 14.03 16.73
CA GLY A 90 -24.11 14.41 15.51
C GLY A 90 -23.58 13.74 14.24
N ALA A 91 -24.43 13.66 13.20
CA ALA A 91 -24.08 13.09 11.90
C ALA A 91 -22.84 13.73 11.25
N TYR A 92 -22.66 15.04 11.45
CA TYR A 92 -21.47 15.76 11.00
C TYR A 92 -20.18 15.21 11.64
N SER A 93 -20.18 14.96 12.95
CA SER A 93 -19.02 14.42 13.66
C SER A 93 -18.68 12.99 13.22
N LEU A 94 -19.71 12.16 12.99
CA LEU A 94 -19.55 10.79 12.46
C LEU A 94 -18.95 10.77 11.04
N LEU A 95 -19.25 11.80 10.25
CA LEU A 95 -18.67 11.95 8.91
C LEU A 95 -17.24 12.50 8.95
N VAL A 96 -17.03 13.58 9.70
CA VAL A 96 -15.81 14.37 9.64
C VAL A 96 -14.67 13.74 10.44
N ALA A 97 -14.94 13.09 11.58
CA ALA A 97 -13.86 12.52 12.39
C ALA A 97 -13.08 11.41 11.66
N PRO A 98 -13.71 10.42 11.01
CA PRO A 98 -13.00 9.44 10.18
C PRO A 98 -12.25 10.04 8.98
N ARG A 99 -12.82 11.09 8.37
CA ARG A 99 -12.17 11.82 7.26
C ARG A 99 -10.94 12.60 7.72
N LEU A 100 -10.99 13.23 8.89
CA LEU A 100 -9.82 13.91 9.47
C LEU A 100 -8.74 12.90 9.83
N TRP A 101 -9.12 11.74 10.36
CA TRP A 101 -8.19 10.65 10.66
C TRP A 101 -7.49 10.11 9.40
N THR A 102 -8.25 9.81 8.35
CA THR A 102 -7.65 9.41 7.06
C THR A 102 -6.79 10.51 6.46
N THR A 103 -7.20 11.77 6.56
CA THR A 103 -6.36 12.90 6.15
C THR A 103 -5.06 12.97 6.94
N PHE A 104 -5.08 12.69 8.24
CA PHE A 104 -3.87 12.57 9.05
C PHE A 104 -2.97 11.42 8.54
N LEU A 105 -3.54 10.25 8.26
CA LEU A 105 -2.79 9.13 7.66
C LEU A 105 -2.19 9.50 6.29
N SER A 106 -2.85 10.38 5.52
CA SER A 106 -2.31 10.83 4.23
C SER A 106 -0.99 11.61 4.40
N PHE A 107 -0.80 12.33 5.51
CA PHE A 107 0.47 13.02 5.78
C PHE A 107 1.59 12.07 6.17
N CYS A 108 1.30 10.85 6.65
CA CYS A 108 2.32 9.81 6.79
C CYS A 108 2.91 9.46 5.42
N ILE A 109 2.11 9.50 4.35
CA ILE A 109 2.58 9.27 2.98
C ILE A 109 3.51 10.41 2.55
N ASP A 110 3.13 11.67 2.80
CA ASP A 110 3.99 12.84 2.53
C ASP A 110 5.35 12.72 3.26
N PHE A 111 5.33 12.32 4.53
CA PHE A 111 6.56 12.12 5.32
C PHE A 111 7.44 10.98 4.78
N CYS A 112 6.85 9.85 4.43
CA CYS A 112 7.57 8.73 3.82
C CYS A 112 8.15 9.15 2.45
N LEU A 113 7.38 9.87 1.64
CA LEU A 113 7.82 10.38 0.35
C LEU A 113 8.98 11.37 0.52
N TYR A 114 8.89 12.29 1.48
CA TYR A 114 9.99 13.19 1.83
C TYR A 114 11.27 12.41 2.14
N LYS A 115 11.19 11.43 3.06
CA LYS A 115 12.34 10.59 3.41
C LYS A 115 12.90 9.86 2.19
N ILE A 116 12.06 9.22 1.39
CA ILE A 116 12.49 8.49 0.19
C ILE A 116 13.21 9.43 -0.77
N CYS A 117 12.59 10.55 -1.14
CA CYS A 117 13.13 11.52 -2.09
C CYS A 117 14.41 12.20 -1.59
N SER A 118 14.46 12.63 -0.32
CA SER A 118 15.68 13.21 0.27
C SER A 118 16.83 12.21 0.31
N SER A 119 16.50 10.93 0.38
CA SER A 119 17.49 9.87 0.45
C SER A 119 18.05 9.50 -0.94
N VAL A 120 17.30 9.71 -2.02
CA VAL A 120 17.71 9.35 -3.39
C VAL A 120 18.00 10.62 -4.19
N LYS A 121 19.28 10.96 -4.35
CA LYS A 121 19.69 12.09 -5.21
C LYS A 121 19.57 11.67 -6.67
N THR A 122 18.45 12.03 -7.32
CA THR A 122 18.20 11.77 -8.73
C THR A 122 17.93 13.08 -9.47
N LYS A 123 18.39 13.15 -10.73
CA LYS A 123 18.07 14.24 -11.66
C LYS A 123 17.02 13.75 -12.65
N TRP A 124 15.98 14.57 -12.88
CA TRP A 124 14.95 14.36 -13.90
C TRP A 124 14.94 15.56 -14.84
N MET A 125 15.13 15.32 -16.14
CA MET A 125 15.29 16.38 -17.17
C MET A 125 16.32 17.46 -16.80
N GLY A 126 17.47 17.07 -16.23
CA GLY A 126 18.53 17.99 -15.82
C GLY A 126 18.28 18.79 -14.54
N LEU A 127 17.09 18.70 -13.94
CA LEU A 127 16.75 19.33 -12.66
C LEU A 127 16.96 18.35 -11.50
N GLU A 128 17.52 18.84 -10.39
CA GLU A 128 17.56 18.06 -9.15
C GLU A 128 16.15 17.89 -8.61
N MET A 129 15.78 16.63 -8.35
CA MET A 129 14.50 16.32 -7.72
C MET A 129 14.59 16.66 -6.24
N ASP A 130 14.15 17.86 -5.88
CA ASP A 130 13.90 18.24 -4.49
C ASP A 130 12.65 17.49 -3.96
N ALA A 131 12.75 16.97 -2.75
CA ALA A 131 11.66 16.26 -2.07
C ALA A 131 10.37 17.09 -2.01
N PHE A 132 10.48 18.41 -1.82
CA PHE A 132 9.31 19.30 -1.80
C PHE A 132 8.61 19.40 -3.16
N ARG A 133 9.33 19.26 -4.28
CA ARG A 133 8.71 19.24 -5.61
C ARG A 133 7.90 17.97 -5.81
N CYS A 134 8.44 16.83 -5.40
CA CYS A 134 7.73 15.55 -5.44
C CYS A 134 6.46 15.58 -4.58
N MET A 135 6.57 16.10 -3.34
CA MET A 135 5.41 16.24 -2.46
C MET A 135 4.37 17.22 -2.97
N ALA A 136 4.79 18.33 -3.59
CA ALA A 136 3.85 19.28 -4.21
C ALA A 136 3.07 18.63 -5.36
N VAL A 137 3.74 17.86 -6.23
CA VAL A 137 3.09 17.11 -7.31
C VAL A 137 2.14 16.05 -6.77
N TYR A 138 2.56 15.29 -5.76
CA TYR A 138 1.73 14.29 -5.08
C TYR A 138 0.47 14.94 -4.46
N SER A 139 0.66 16.05 -3.74
CA SER A 139 -0.41 16.79 -3.06
C SER A 139 -1.38 17.46 -4.03
N ALA A 140 -0.95 17.77 -5.26
CA ALA A 140 -1.81 18.36 -6.27
C ALA A 140 -2.70 17.33 -6.98
N SER A 141 -2.45 16.03 -6.78
CA SER A 141 -3.22 14.98 -7.45
C SER A 141 -4.64 14.88 -6.89
N TYR A 142 -5.60 14.60 -7.77
CA TYR A 142 -7.01 14.40 -7.40
C TYR A 142 -7.18 13.24 -6.40
N VAL A 143 -6.40 12.17 -6.57
CA VAL A 143 -6.38 11.04 -5.63
C VAL A 143 -6.03 11.49 -4.21
N THR A 144 -4.97 12.28 -4.05
CA THR A 144 -4.54 12.75 -2.72
C THR A 144 -5.52 13.72 -2.09
N LEU A 145 -6.08 14.64 -2.88
CA LEU A 145 -7.00 15.66 -2.37
C LEU A 145 -8.41 15.14 -2.05
N VAL A 146 -8.86 14.09 -2.75
CA VAL A 146 -10.25 13.61 -2.64
C VAL A 146 -10.34 12.20 -2.07
N PHE A 147 -9.58 11.24 -2.60
CA PHE A 147 -9.69 9.85 -2.14
C PHE A 147 -8.97 9.61 -0.81
N PHE A 148 -7.80 10.21 -0.58
CA PHE A 148 -7.06 10.05 0.67
C PHE A 148 -7.55 10.92 1.83
N THR A 149 -8.58 11.75 1.61
CA THR A 149 -9.28 12.48 2.67
C THR A 149 -10.61 11.83 3.04
N ARG A 150 -10.92 10.68 2.43
CA ARG A 150 -12.16 9.93 2.61
C ARG A 150 -11.84 8.53 3.15
N THR A 151 -12.85 7.87 3.72
CA THR A 151 -12.74 6.57 4.40
C THR A 151 -12.64 5.39 3.44
N PHE A 152 -11.80 5.50 2.41
CA PHE A 152 -11.49 4.39 1.50
C PHE A 152 -10.29 3.58 1.99
N SER A 153 -10.33 2.27 1.79
CA SER A 153 -9.20 1.36 2.08
C SER A 153 -7.93 1.72 1.30
N ASN A 154 -8.07 2.40 0.16
CA ASN A 154 -6.99 2.79 -0.74
C ASN A 154 -5.89 3.60 -0.05
N ILE A 155 -6.23 4.38 0.97
CA ILE A 155 -5.23 5.12 1.73
C ILE A 155 -4.31 4.17 2.51
N LEU A 156 -4.87 3.13 3.14
CA LEU A 156 -4.08 2.14 3.85
C LEU A 156 -3.20 1.35 2.89
N GLU A 157 -3.71 0.98 1.72
CA GLU A 157 -2.90 0.37 0.65
C GLU A 157 -1.71 1.27 0.28
N THR A 158 -1.95 2.57 0.13
CA THR A 158 -0.88 3.51 -0.26
C THR A 158 0.13 3.71 0.87
N VAL A 159 -0.31 3.79 2.13
CA VAL A 159 0.57 3.83 3.31
C VAL A 159 1.44 2.58 3.38
N LEU A 160 0.84 1.38 3.26
CA LEU A 160 1.59 0.12 3.27
C LEU A 160 2.61 0.08 2.12
N PHE A 161 2.20 0.49 0.92
CA PHE A 161 3.05 0.48 -0.27
C PHE A 161 4.25 1.44 -0.14
N VAL A 162 4.05 2.67 0.32
CA VAL A 162 5.15 3.63 0.47
C VAL A 162 6.12 3.20 1.57
N VAL A 163 5.64 2.56 2.63
CA VAL A 163 6.49 1.99 3.69
C VAL A 163 7.30 0.83 3.14
N ILE A 164 6.71 -0.08 2.34
CA ILE A 164 7.45 -1.16 1.65
C ILE A 164 8.58 -0.55 0.81
N ILE A 165 8.30 0.46 -0.02
CA ILE A 165 9.34 1.12 -0.83
C ILE A 165 10.46 1.70 0.06
N GLY A 166 10.09 2.39 1.14
CA GLY A 166 11.05 2.97 2.08
C GLY A 166 11.97 1.92 2.71
N LEU A 167 11.41 0.79 3.16
CA LEU A 167 12.17 -0.33 3.72
C LEU A 167 13.07 -0.99 2.69
N VAL A 168 12.59 -1.15 1.45
CA VAL A 168 13.41 -1.68 0.35
C VAL A 168 14.60 -0.76 0.09
N ILE A 169 14.39 0.55 -0.01
CA ILE A 169 15.45 1.56 -0.17
C ILE A 169 16.45 1.54 0.98
N ASP A 170 15.98 1.41 2.22
CA ASP A 170 16.85 1.33 3.39
C ASP A 170 17.70 0.04 3.38
N SER A 171 17.10 -1.11 3.07
CA SER A 171 17.81 -2.38 2.92
C SER A 171 18.89 -2.34 1.82
N ILE A 172 18.69 -1.54 0.77
CA ILE A 172 19.68 -1.34 -0.30
C ILE A 172 20.85 -0.49 0.18
N LYS A 173 20.57 0.60 0.91
CA LYS A 173 21.60 1.54 1.39
C LYS A 173 22.45 1.00 2.51
N GLY A 174 21.88 0.12 3.33
CA GLY A 174 22.63 -0.57 4.38
C GLY A 174 23.64 -1.59 3.86
N GLY A 175 23.60 -1.93 2.56
CA GLY A 175 24.56 -2.80 1.89
C GLY A 175 25.73 -2.00 1.32
N ASP A 176 26.71 -1.70 2.18
CA ASP A 176 27.95 -1.04 1.77
C ASP A 176 28.84 -2.04 0.99
N PRO A 177 29.21 -1.79 -0.27
CA PRO A 177 30.03 -2.70 -1.07
C PRO A 177 31.49 -2.78 -0.61
N GLU A 178 31.99 -1.79 0.14
CA GLU A 178 33.42 -1.64 0.44
C GLU A 178 33.96 -2.64 1.48
N ASN A 179 33.11 -3.27 2.29
CA ASN A 179 33.52 -4.32 3.23
C ASN A 179 33.29 -5.72 2.63
N GLY A 180 33.90 -5.96 1.48
CA GLY A 180 33.71 -7.12 0.62
C GLY A 180 34.34 -8.46 1.06
N SER A 181 34.74 -8.64 2.33
CA SER A 181 35.45 -9.89 2.72
C SER A 181 34.84 -10.67 3.88
N ASP A 182 34.03 -10.07 4.77
CA ASP A 182 33.75 -10.73 6.04
C ASP A 182 32.27 -11.07 6.22
N ILE A 183 31.95 -12.37 6.06
CA ILE A 183 30.73 -13.06 6.52
C ILE A 183 29.50 -12.85 5.61
N VAL A 184 29.48 -13.60 4.50
CA VAL A 184 28.44 -13.70 3.44
C VAL A 184 27.04 -14.17 3.92
N GLY A 185 26.75 -14.19 5.22
CA GLY A 185 25.46 -14.65 5.77
C GLY A 185 24.85 -13.68 6.78
N ASN A 186 25.44 -13.54 7.97
CA ASN A 186 24.73 -13.00 9.13
C ASN A 186 24.45 -11.48 9.10
N ARG A 187 25.33 -10.65 8.53
CA ARG A 187 25.16 -9.18 8.60
C ARG A 187 24.10 -8.66 7.61
N TYR A 188 24.00 -9.28 6.43
CA TYR A 188 22.98 -8.97 5.41
C TYR A 188 21.58 -9.47 5.80
N LEU A 189 21.51 -10.60 6.51
CA LEU A 189 20.27 -11.11 7.10
C LEU A 189 19.66 -10.17 8.15
N SER A 190 20.52 -9.44 8.89
CA SER A 190 20.10 -8.60 10.00
C SER A 190 19.44 -7.27 9.59
N LYS A 191 19.72 -6.73 8.39
CA LYS A 191 19.14 -5.46 7.89
C LYS A 191 18.15 -5.62 6.73
N SER A 192 17.69 -6.83 6.45
CA SER A 192 16.83 -7.09 5.28
C SER A 192 15.37 -6.61 5.48
N HIS A 193 14.99 -6.22 6.70
CA HIS A 193 13.60 -5.88 7.07
C HIS A 193 12.58 -6.95 6.66
N SER A 194 13.02 -8.20 6.42
CA SER A 194 12.21 -9.28 5.82
C SER A 194 10.92 -9.56 6.58
N VAL A 195 11.00 -9.63 7.91
CA VAL A 195 9.84 -9.87 8.78
C VAL A 195 8.83 -8.73 8.65
N LEU A 196 9.27 -7.47 8.67
CA LEU A 196 8.36 -6.33 8.54
C LEU A 196 7.76 -6.24 7.14
N LEU A 197 8.55 -6.51 6.09
CA LEU A 197 8.07 -6.56 4.71
C LEU A 197 6.98 -7.63 4.54
N SER A 198 7.16 -8.81 5.12
CA SER A 198 6.16 -9.87 5.02
C SER A 198 4.89 -9.57 5.83
N VAL A 199 5.02 -8.96 7.01
CA VAL A 199 3.88 -8.43 7.77
C VAL A 199 3.07 -7.45 6.91
N LEU A 200 3.73 -6.46 6.29
CA LEU A 200 3.05 -5.44 5.47
C LEU A 200 2.36 -6.04 4.24
N ILE A 201 2.96 -7.04 3.59
CA ILE A 201 2.35 -7.74 2.45
C ILE A 201 1.09 -8.50 2.88
N VAL A 202 1.14 -9.21 4.01
CA VAL A 202 -0.02 -9.96 4.51
C VAL A 202 -1.11 -9.01 5.00
N VAL A 203 -0.77 -7.95 5.75
CA VAL A 203 -1.72 -6.88 6.14
C VAL A 203 -2.39 -6.32 4.88
N GLY A 204 -1.63 -6.01 3.84
CA GLY A 204 -2.19 -5.49 2.61
C GLY A 204 -3.08 -6.50 1.87
N PHE A 205 -2.73 -7.80 1.88
CA PHE A 205 -3.55 -8.88 1.33
C PHE A 205 -4.91 -9.00 2.04
N PHE A 206 -4.92 -8.86 3.37
CA PHE A 206 -6.16 -8.83 4.15
C PHE A 206 -6.99 -7.56 3.95
N ASN A 207 -6.35 -6.43 3.64
CA ASN A 207 -7.06 -5.21 3.28
C ASN A 207 -7.71 -5.34 1.90
N ARG A 208 -6.91 -5.76 0.91
CA ARG A 208 -7.35 -6.08 -0.45
C ARG A 208 -6.51 -7.21 -1.05
N PRO A 209 -7.12 -8.27 -1.60
CA PRO A 209 -6.40 -9.39 -2.20
C PRO A 209 -5.46 -9.02 -3.35
N ASN A 210 -5.70 -7.87 -4.01
CA ASN A 210 -4.90 -7.39 -5.13
C ASN A 210 -3.60 -6.70 -4.69
N PHE A 211 -3.46 -6.33 -3.40
CA PHE A 211 -2.31 -5.58 -2.90
C PHE A 211 -0.94 -6.24 -3.16
N PRO A 212 -0.77 -7.57 -3.03
CA PRO A 212 0.51 -8.22 -3.34
C PRO A 212 0.99 -7.96 -4.78
N ALA A 213 0.08 -7.75 -5.73
CA ALA A 213 0.45 -7.40 -7.10
C ALA A 213 1.13 -6.02 -7.18
N PHE A 214 0.71 -5.05 -6.34
CA PHE A 214 1.36 -3.75 -6.25
C PHE A 214 2.74 -3.87 -5.58
N ALA A 215 2.83 -4.65 -4.49
CA ALA A 215 4.08 -4.88 -3.77
C ALA A 215 5.12 -5.69 -4.59
N PHE A 216 4.70 -6.40 -5.64
CA PHE A 216 5.55 -7.28 -6.43
C PHE A 216 6.80 -6.58 -6.97
N VAL A 217 6.67 -5.40 -7.57
CA VAL A 217 7.81 -4.70 -8.19
C VAL A 217 8.88 -4.27 -7.17
N PRO A 218 8.54 -3.56 -6.07
CA PRO A 218 9.50 -3.29 -5.00
C PRO A 218 10.13 -4.56 -4.41
N MET A 219 9.35 -5.62 -4.24
CA MET A 219 9.83 -6.87 -3.66
C MET A 219 10.75 -7.65 -4.60
N LEU A 220 10.53 -7.60 -5.92
CA LEU A 220 11.49 -8.13 -6.89
C LEU A 220 12.83 -7.40 -6.76
N TYR A 221 12.81 -6.07 -6.67
CA TYR A 221 14.03 -5.31 -6.50
C TYR A 221 14.75 -5.69 -5.20
N TRP A 222 14.01 -5.81 -4.09
CA TRP A 222 14.54 -6.28 -2.83
C TRP A 222 15.12 -7.70 -2.92
N ALA A 223 14.45 -8.64 -3.57
CA ALA A 223 14.89 -10.02 -3.68
C ALA A 223 16.20 -10.16 -4.48
N PHE A 224 16.36 -9.38 -5.55
CA PHE A 224 17.49 -9.48 -6.47
C PHE A 224 18.66 -8.54 -6.17
N TYR A 225 18.50 -7.57 -5.27
CA TYR A 225 19.58 -6.67 -4.86
C TYR A 225 20.31 -7.17 -3.60
N PRO A 226 21.67 -7.26 -3.56
CA PRO A 226 22.68 -7.12 -4.62
C PRO A 226 23.00 -8.47 -5.31
N VAL A 227 22.13 -9.44 -5.13
CA VAL A 227 22.26 -10.85 -5.54
C VAL A 227 22.62 -11.02 -7.03
N GLY A 228 22.21 -10.08 -7.88
CA GLY A 228 22.58 -10.03 -9.31
C GLY A 228 24.07 -9.83 -9.61
N GLN A 229 24.93 -9.53 -8.63
CA GLN A 229 26.38 -9.41 -8.83
C GLN A 229 27.15 -10.74 -8.71
N SER A 230 26.51 -11.81 -8.23
CA SER A 230 27.14 -13.13 -8.10
C SER A 230 26.92 -13.98 -9.34
N LYS A 231 28.00 -14.35 -10.05
CA LYS A 231 27.93 -15.22 -11.23
C LYS A 231 27.32 -16.58 -10.87
N GLY A 232 26.19 -16.92 -11.48
CA GLY A 232 25.58 -18.25 -11.46
C GLY A 232 24.75 -18.62 -10.21
N LEU A 233 24.87 -17.91 -9.09
CA LEU A 233 24.20 -18.26 -7.82
C LEU A 233 23.05 -17.30 -7.42
N TRP A 234 22.75 -16.32 -8.26
CA TRP A 234 21.77 -15.27 -7.99
C TRP A 234 20.36 -15.81 -7.66
N LEU A 235 19.86 -16.79 -8.42
CA LEU A 235 18.51 -17.32 -8.17
C LEU A 235 18.42 -18.04 -6.81
N LYS A 236 19.44 -18.83 -6.45
CA LYS A 236 19.49 -19.54 -5.15
C LYS A 236 19.50 -18.56 -3.99
N MET A 237 20.32 -17.50 -4.08
CA MET A 237 20.40 -16.47 -3.06
C MET A 237 19.11 -15.65 -2.94
N ALA A 238 18.45 -15.35 -4.07
CA ALA A 238 17.14 -14.68 -4.06
C ALA A 238 16.06 -15.54 -3.38
N ILE A 239 16.04 -16.86 -3.65
CA ILE A 239 15.11 -17.79 -2.98
C ILE A 239 15.37 -17.83 -1.47
N LEU A 240 16.62 -17.98 -1.04
CA LEU A 240 16.99 -17.96 0.38
C LEU A 240 16.62 -16.63 1.07
N LYS A 241 16.68 -15.52 0.34
CA LYS A 241 16.23 -14.20 0.83
C LYS A 241 14.72 -14.15 1.00
N CYS A 242 13.96 -14.65 0.02
CA CYS A 242 12.51 -14.74 0.10
C CYS A 242 12.02 -15.68 1.21
N LEU A 243 12.74 -16.77 1.52
CA LEU A 243 12.38 -17.66 2.62
C LEU A 243 12.36 -16.96 3.99
N GLN A 244 13.08 -15.84 4.16
CA GLN A 244 13.03 -15.05 5.40
C GLN A 244 11.71 -14.30 5.59
N LEU A 245 10.89 -14.18 4.55
CA LEU A 245 9.56 -13.58 4.65
C LEU A 245 8.59 -14.51 5.39
N VAL A 246 8.85 -15.83 5.36
CA VAL A 246 7.92 -16.87 5.84
C VAL A 246 7.51 -16.70 7.30
N PRO A 247 8.41 -16.47 8.28
CA PRO A 247 8.00 -16.38 9.68
C PRO A 247 7.02 -15.23 9.94
N GLY A 248 7.32 -14.03 9.42
CA GLY A 248 6.44 -12.86 9.59
C GLY A 248 5.11 -13.02 8.85
N ALA A 249 5.13 -13.66 7.67
CA ALA A 249 3.93 -13.94 6.90
C ALA A 249 2.98 -14.91 7.64
N ILE A 250 3.52 -16.02 8.16
CA ILE A 250 2.72 -17.03 8.87
C ILE A 250 2.09 -16.42 10.13
N VAL A 251 2.88 -15.74 10.97
CA VAL A 251 2.37 -15.15 12.22
C VAL A 251 1.27 -14.14 11.93
N THR A 252 1.50 -13.25 10.97
CA THR A 252 0.52 -12.22 10.61
C THR A 252 -0.74 -12.84 10.01
N PHE A 253 -0.59 -13.82 9.13
CA PHE A 253 -1.72 -14.51 8.51
C PHE A 253 -2.60 -15.19 9.56
N VAL A 254 -2.00 -15.91 10.52
CA VAL A 254 -2.72 -16.56 11.61
C VAL A 254 -3.46 -15.53 12.48
N ILE A 255 -2.84 -14.39 12.80
CA ILE A 255 -3.49 -13.32 13.57
C ILE A 255 -4.73 -12.82 12.85
N PHE A 256 -4.63 -12.49 11.56
CA PHE A 256 -5.79 -11.99 10.80
C PHE A 256 -6.89 -13.05 10.65
N VAL A 257 -6.54 -14.30 10.34
CA VAL A 257 -7.52 -15.39 10.27
C VAL A 257 -8.24 -15.56 11.61
N ALA A 258 -7.53 -15.50 12.73
CA ALA A 258 -8.14 -15.58 14.05
C ALA A 258 -9.06 -14.39 14.33
N CYS A 259 -8.61 -13.16 14.05
CA CYS A 259 -9.42 -11.95 14.21
C CYS A 259 -10.70 -11.99 13.38
N ASP A 260 -10.60 -12.37 12.10
CA ASP A 260 -11.74 -12.48 11.20
C ASP A 260 -12.69 -13.59 11.67
N SER A 261 -12.17 -14.77 12.03
CA SER A 261 -12.99 -15.90 12.49
C SER A 261 -13.74 -15.60 13.80
N ILE A 262 -13.12 -14.87 14.72
CA ILE A 262 -13.79 -14.42 15.96
C ILE A 262 -14.88 -13.39 15.63
N TYR A 263 -14.62 -12.46 14.72
CA TYR A 263 -15.58 -11.42 14.37
C TYR A 263 -16.85 -11.98 13.73
N PHE A 264 -16.71 -12.96 12.83
CA PHE A 264 -17.83 -13.62 12.15
C PHE A 264 -18.43 -14.80 12.93
N GLY A 265 -17.97 -15.05 14.16
CA GLY A 265 -18.51 -16.11 15.01
C GLY A 265 -18.15 -17.54 14.58
N SER A 266 -17.27 -17.72 13.58
CA SER A 266 -16.83 -19.04 13.12
C SER A 266 -15.84 -19.70 14.09
N LEU A 267 -15.23 -18.91 14.98
CA LEU A 267 -14.36 -19.38 16.05
C LEU A 267 -14.75 -18.75 17.39
N GLU A 268 -15.10 -19.58 18.37
CA GLU A 268 -15.33 -19.11 19.74
C GLU A 268 -13.99 -18.90 20.46
N VAL A 269 -13.85 -17.78 21.17
CA VAL A 269 -12.62 -17.44 21.93
C VAL A 269 -12.23 -18.52 22.95
N HIS A 270 -13.21 -19.24 23.49
CA HIS A 270 -12.99 -20.33 24.46
C HIS A 270 -12.51 -21.63 23.80
N SER A 271 -12.76 -21.80 22.50
CA SER A 271 -12.34 -22.96 21.71
C SER A 271 -10.93 -22.83 21.12
N LEU A 272 -10.26 -21.69 21.34
CA LEU A 272 -8.86 -21.40 20.97
C LEU A 272 -7.84 -22.16 21.86
N SER A 273 -8.14 -23.41 22.19
CA SER A 273 -7.23 -24.29 22.91
C SER A 273 -6.41 -25.13 21.91
N LEU A 274 -5.14 -25.34 22.21
CA LEU A 274 -4.27 -26.23 21.43
C LEU A 274 -4.83 -27.66 21.37
N ASP A 275 -5.56 -28.06 22.41
CA ASP A 275 -6.21 -29.36 22.56
C ASP A 275 -7.28 -29.59 21.47
N THR A 276 -8.13 -28.60 21.22
CA THR A 276 -9.17 -28.66 20.17
C THR A 276 -8.55 -28.83 18.78
N PHE A 277 -7.43 -28.16 18.50
CA PHE A 277 -6.70 -28.30 17.23
C PHE A 277 -6.09 -29.70 17.07
N LEU A 278 -5.50 -30.25 18.13
CA LEU A 278 -4.87 -31.57 18.10
C LEU A 278 -5.91 -32.70 17.94
N HIS A 279 -7.10 -32.54 18.49
CA HIS A 279 -8.16 -33.55 18.42
C HIS A 279 -8.97 -33.55 17.11
N SER A 280 -9.15 -32.41 16.44
CA SER A 280 -9.84 -32.34 15.15
C SER A 280 -9.29 -31.25 14.23
N PRO A 281 -8.11 -31.47 13.62
CA PRO A 281 -7.46 -30.46 12.77
C PRO A 281 -8.27 -30.14 11.50
N SER A 282 -8.97 -31.13 10.93
CA SER A 282 -9.75 -30.97 9.71
C SER A 282 -11.05 -30.17 9.92
N GLY A 283 -11.72 -30.37 11.07
CA GLY A 283 -12.90 -29.60 11.44
C GLY A 283 -12.53 -28.16 11.80
N PHE A 284 -11.44 -27.97 12.54
CA PHE A 284 -10.93 -26.66 12.90
C PHE A 284 -10.60 -25.81 11.67
N VAL A 285 -9.83 -26.35 10.72
CA VAL A 285 -9.42 -25.60 9.50
C VAL A 285 -10.62 -25.24 8.61
N ARG A 286 -11.66 -26.08 8.56
CA ARG A 286 -12.89 -25.78 7.78
C ARG A 286 -13.70 -24.63 8.35
N ASN A 287 -13.61 -24.39 9.66
CA ASN A 287 -14.33 -23.31 10.32
C ASN A 287 -13.54 -21.99 10.34
N LEU A 288 -12.31 -21.98 9.83
CA LEU A 288 -11.51 -20.76 9.77
C LEU A 288 -11.97 -19.85 8.63
N THR A 289 -12.22 -18.60 8.98
CA THR A 289 -12.59 -17.56 8.04
C THR A 289 -11.33 -16.92 7.45
N VAL A 290 -11.18 -17.04 6.13
CA VAL A 290 -10.10 -16.37 5.38
C VAL A 290 -10.73 -15.38 4.39
N THR A 291 -11.03 -14.18 4.89
CA THR A 291 -11.77 -13.15 4.14
C THR A 291 -11.19 -12.84 2.75
N PRO A 292 -9.85 -12.78 2.52
CA PRO A 292 -9.32 -12.45 1.20
C PRO A 292 -9.57 -13.56 0.17
N LEU A 293 -9.58 -14.83 0.61
CA LEU A 293 -9.85 -15.96 -0.28
C LEU A 293 -11.34 -16.01 -0.66
N ASN A 294 -12.23 -15.67 0.27
CA ASN A 294 -13.65 -15.53 -0.01
C ASN A 294 -13.91 -14.37 -0.98
N LEU A 295 -13.25 -13.22 -0.79
CA LEU A 295 -13.39 -12.11 -1.71
C LEU A 295 -12.85 -12.44 -3.12
N LEU A 296 -11.74 -13.20 -3.20
CA LEU A 296 -11.23 -13.69 -4.47
C LEU A 296 -12.19 -14.68 -5.12
N SER A 297 -12.73 -15.64 -4.38
CA SER A 297 -13.68 -16.63 -4.93
C SER A 297 -14.95 -15.95 -5.44
N TYR A 298 -15.43 -14.91 -4.76
CA TYR A 298 -16.51 -14.06 -5.23
C TYR A 298 -16.15 -13.34 -6.54
N ASN A 299 -14.98 -12.70 -6.60
CA ASN A 299 -14.57 -11.91 -7.77
C ASN A 299 -14.18 -12.77 -9.00
N PHE A 300 -13.87 -14.05 -8.81
CA PHE A 300 -13.63 -14.96 -9.93
C PHE A 300 -14.94 -15.53 -10.53
N ASP A 301 -16.07 -15.39 -9.84
CA ASP A 301 -17.37 -15.80 -10.34
C ASP A 301 -17.92 -14.77 -11.33
N LYS A 302 -17.84 -15.10 -12.62
CA LYS A 302 -18.31 -14.23 -13.72
C LYS A 302 -19.79 -13.90 -13.62
N SER A 303 -20.62 -14.81 -13.09
CA SER A 303 -22.06 -14.60 -12.97
C SER A 303 -22.40 -13.47 -11.99
N LYS A 304 -21.54 -13.27 -10.97
CA LYS A 304 -21.65 -12.17 -10.00
C LYS A 304 -21.06 -10.87 -10.56
N LEU A 305 -19.99 -10.93 -11.35
CA LEU A 305 -19.38 -9.75 -11.99
C LEU A 305 -20.29 -9.11 -13.04
N GLU A 306 -21.05 -9.93 -13.78
CA GLU A 306 -21.98 -9.43 -14.81
C GLU A 306 -23.10 -8.57 -14.21
N GLN A 307 -23.50 -8.83 -12.95
CA GLN A 307 -24.47 -8.01 -12.23
C GLN A 307 -23.95 -6.59 -11.91
N HIS A 308 -22.62 -6.42 -11.82
CA HIS A 308 -21.96 -5.14 -11.56
C HIS A 308 -21.58 -4.38 -12.85
N GLY A 309 -21.89 -4.95 -14.02
CA GLY A 309 -21.61 -4.35 -15.32
C GLY A 309 -20.16 -4.60 -15.78
N LEU A 310 -20.00 -5.20 -16.96
CA LEU A 310 -18.69 -5.38 -17.57
C LEU A 310 -18.29 -4.11 -18.32
N HIS A 311 -17.24 -3.44 -17.86
CA HIS A 311 -16.65 -2.31 -18.57
C HIS A 311 -15.47 -2.77 -19.45
N PRO A 312 -15.31 -2.21 -20.67
CA PRO A 312 -14.14 -2.50 -21.49
C PRO A 312 -12.87 -2.11 -20.76
N ARG A 313 -11.88 -3.01 -20.66
CA ARG A 313 -10.63 -2.76 -19.91
C ARG A 313 -9.85 -1.51 -20.37
N VAL A 314 -10.07 -1.11 -21.61
CA VAL A 314 -9.50 0.11 -22.20
C VAL A 314 -9.97 1.38 -21.47
N THR A 315 -11.18 1.40 -20.89
CA THR A 315 -11.66 2.56 -20.13
C THR A 315 -10.81 2.79 -18.88
N HIS A 316 -10.38 1.73 -18.20
CA HIS A 316 -9.49 1.86 -17.03
C HIS A 316 -8.16 2.54 -17.40
N LEU A 317 -7.58 2.17 -18.54
CA LEU A 317 -6.32 2.73 -18.99
C LEU A 317 -6.49 4.14 -19.57
N LEU A 318 -7.39 4.34 -20.54
CA LEU A 318 -7.47 5.58 -21.30
C LEU A 318 -8.38 6.65 -20.70
N VAL A 319 -9.32 6.28 -19.82
CA VAL A 319 -10.28 7.22 -19.23
C VAL A 319 -10.01 7.40 -17.74
N ASN A 320 -10.04 6.31 -16.97
CA ASN A 320 -9.93 6.39 -15.51
C ASN A 320 -8.54 6.87 -15.08
N THR A 321 -7.47 6.44 -15.75
CA THR A 321 -6.11 6.84 -15.37
C THR A 321 -5.89 8.36 -15.59
N PRO A 322 -6.24 8.97 -16.75
CA PRO A 322 -6.23 10.44 -16.88
C PRO A 322 -7.18 11.17 -15.93
N LEU A 323 -8.36 10.61 -15.66
CA LEU A 323 -9.31 11.22 -14.73
C LEU A 323 -8.74 11.32 -13.30
N LEU A 324 -8.05 10.26 -12.84
CA LEU A 324 -7.50 10.18 -11.49
C LEU A 324 -6.20 10.97 -11.32
N PHE A 325 -5.32 10.93 -12.32
CA PHE A 325 -3.97 11.50 -12.19
C PHE A 325 -3.75 12.76 -13.06
N GLY A 326 -4.76 13.18 -13.84
CA GLY A 326 -4.70 14.36 -14.68
C GLY A 326 -3.52 14.32 -15.65
N VAL A 327 -2.75 15.42 -15.67
CA VAL A 327 -1.54 15.56 -16.51
C VAL A 327 -0.47 14.52 -16.16
N LEU A 328 -0.42 14.01 -14.93
CA LEU A 328 0.56 13.00 -14.53
C LEU A 328 0.34 11.67 -15.25
N ALA A 329 -0.90 11.30 -15.55
CA ALA A 329 -1.19 10.12 -16.37
C ALA A 329 -0.60 10.25 -17.78
N ILE A 330 -0.78 11.44 -18.37
CA ILE A 330 -0.29 11.74 -19.72
C ILE A 330 1.24 11.65 -19.75
N LEU A 331 1.92 12.27 -18.77
CA LEU A 331 3.38 12.18 -18.65
C LEU A 331 3.85 10.73 -18.45
N ALA A 332 3.16 9.96 -17.61
CA ALA A 332 3.48 8.54 -17.41
C ALA A 332 3.34 7.72 -18.70
N PHE A 333 2.32 7.97 -19.52
CA PHE A 333 2.15 7.28 -20.80
C PHE A 333 3.28 7.57 -21.80
N PHE A 334 3.91 8.74 -21.74
CA PHE A 334 5.09 9.03 -22.54
C PHE A 334 6.37 8.40 -21.99
N ASP A 335 6.49 8.27 -20.67
CA ASP A 335 7.70 7.77 -20.03
C ASP A 335 7.77 6.23 -19.94
N ILE A 336 6.63 5.53 -19.85
CA ILE A 336 6.59 4.05 -19.80
C ILE A 336 7.27 3.42 -21.03
N PRO A 337 6.95 3.81 -22.29
CA PRO A 337 7.62 3.26 -23.47
C PRO A 337 9.14 3.52 -23.45
N ARG A 338 9.58 4.70 -22.98
CA ARG A 338 11.00 5.04 -22.88
C ARG A 338 11.71 4.15 -21.88
N LEU A 339 11.09 3.89 -20.72
CA LEU A 339 11.62 2.98 -19.71
C LEU A 339 11.73 1.56 -20.25
N VAL A 340 10.69 1.07 -20.93
CA VAL A 340 10.67 -0.26 -21.53
C VAL A 340 11.76 -0.41 -22.58
N LEU A 341 11.90 0.55 -23.50
CA LEU A 341 12.96 0.55 -24.51
C LEU A 341 14.35 0.55 -23.86
N LYS A 342 14.53 1.29 -22.77
CA LYS A 342 15.78 1.31 -22.02
C LYS A 342 16.09 -0.06 -21.39
N ILE A 343 15.12 -0.71 -20.76
CA ILE A 343 15.26 -2.06 -20.21
C ILE A 343 15.66 -3.04 -21.31
N PHE A 344 14.97 -3.03 -22.46
CA PHE A 344 15.31 -3.87 -23.60
C PHE A 344 16.72 -3.60 -24.14
N SER A 345 17.13 -2.33 -24.21
CA SER A 345 18.49 -1.97 -24.64
C SER A 345 19.56 -2.49 -23.67
N CYS A 346 19.33 -2.40 -22.36
CA CYS A 346 20.23 -2.94 -21.34
C CYS A 346 20.36 -4.47 -21.43
N LEU A 347 19.24 -5.17 -21.67
CA LEU A 347 19.23 -6.62 -21.85
C LEU A 347 19.95 -7.06 -23.13
N LYS A 348 19.79 -6.31 -24.23
CA LYS A 348 20.40 -6.64 -25.53
C LYS A 348 21.91 -6.37 -25.58
N HIS A 349 22.38 -5.33 -24.91
CA HIS A 349 23.78 -4.90 -24.96
C HIS A 349 24.63 -5.40 -23.78
N GLY A 350 24.16 -6.41 -23.05
CA GLY A 350 24.95 -7.07 -22.00
C GLY A 350 25.46 -6.12 -20.92
N GLY A 351 24.71 -5.04 -20.64
CA GLY A 351 25.18 -3.93 -19.84
C GLY A 351 26.44 -3.30 -20.46
N ASN A 352 26.31 -2.32 -21.33
CA ASN A 352 27.40 -1.38 -21.59
C ASN A 352 26.77 0.00 -21.73
N ALA A 353 26.48 0.62 -20.59
CA ALA A 353 25.68 1.85 -20.48
C ALA A 353 26.24 3.01 -21.35
N THR A 354 27.55 3.00 -21.61
CA THR A 354 28.23 4.02 -22.42
C THR A 354 27.88 3.98 -23.91
N GLU A 355 27.40 2.86 -24.45
CA GLU A 355 27.01 2.76 -25.87
C GLU A 355 25.54 3.17 -26.11
N ILE A 356 24.72 3.14 -25.04
CA ILE A 356 23.30 3.52 -25.09
C ILE A 356 23.14 5.05 -25.04
N GLU A 357 23.97 5.75 -24.25
CA GLU A 357 23.95 7.21 -24.16
C GLU A 357 24.41 7.93 -25.45
N SER A 358 25.19 7.27 -26.31
CA SER A 358 25.68 7.87 -27.56
C SER A 358 24.67 7.80 -28.72
N ARG A 359 23.72 6.85 -28.67
CA ARG A 359 22.73 6.63 -29.74
C ARG A 359 21.36 7.25 -29.48
N ILE A 360 20.99 7.46 -28.22
CA ILE A 360 19.79 8.21 -27.84
C ILE A 360 20.24 9.67 -27.68
N GLY A 361 20.11 10.44 -28.77
CA GLY A 361 20.73 11.75 -28.97
C GLY A 361 20.80 12.67 -27.73
N HIS A 362 21.90 13.42 -27.67
CA HIS A 362 22.26 14.41 -26.64
C HIS A 362 21.07 15.19 -26.04
N GLY A 363 20.47 14.65 -24.99
CA GLY A 363 19.73 15.38 -23.97
C GLY A 363 20.56 15.36 -22.69
N LYS A 364 21.41 16.36 -22.50
CA LYS A 364 22.23 16.53 -21.28
C LYS A 364 21.33 16.44 -20.03
N GLY A 365 21.62 15.46 -19.16
CA GLY A 365 21.17 15.50 -17.76
C GLY A 365 20.35 14.32 -17.25
N TRP A 366 20.88 13.10 -17.28
CA TRP A 366 20.27 11.94 -16.62
C TRP A 366 21.28 11.03 -15.93
N THR A 367 21.75 11.41 -14.74
CA THR A 367 22.48 10.50 -13.84
C THR A 367 21.50 9.70 -12.97
N VAL A 368 20.75 8.79 -13.60
CA VAL A 368 20.26 7.55 -12.94
C VAL A 368 21.17 6.37 -13.33
N ALA A 369 22.08 6.58 -14.29
CA ALA A 369 22.95 5.58 -14.89
C ALA A 369 24.02 5.00 -13.95
N LYS A 370 24.19 5.53 -12.72
CA LYS A 370 25.10 4.89 -11.74
C LYS A 370 24.57 3.57 -11.16
N PHE A 371 23.29 3.24 -11.35
CA PHE A 371 22.74 1.95 -10.92
C PHE A 371 22.82 0.83 -11.96
N TRP A 372 23.22 1.14 -13.21
CA TRP A 372 23.25 0.18 -14.32
C TRP A 372 24.51 0.34 -15.20
N SER A 373 25.59 0.90 -14.67
CA SER A 373 26.91 0.92 -15.32
C SER A 373 27.73 -0.28 -14.88
N PRO A 374 28.06 -1.22 -15.78
CA PRO A 374 28.97 -2.34 -15.49
C PRO A 374 30.44 -1.94 -15.57
N LYS A 375 30.75 -0.66 -15.78
CA LYS A 375 32.14 -0.16 -15.74
C LYS A 375 32.65 0.11 -14.31
N ASP A 376 31.76 0.08 -13.32
CA ASP A 376 32.14 0.12 -11.90
C ASP A 376 32.12 -1.30 -11.28
N MET A 377 32.10 -2.35 -12.11
CA MET A 377 32.03 -3.77 -11.70
C MET A 377 33.12 -4.62 -12.39
N PHE A 378 34.34 -4.08 -12.47
CA PHE A 378 35.57 -4.83 -12.75
C PHE A 378 36.70 -4.38 -11.83
#